data_AF-A0A975FLP6-F1
#
_entry.id   AF-A0A975FLP6-F1
#
_cell.length_a   1.000
_cell.length_b   1.000
_cell.length_c   1.000
_cell.angle_alpha   90.00
_cell.angle_beta   90.00
_cell.angle_gamma   90.00
#
_symmetry.space_group_name_H-M   'P 1'
#
loop_
_entity.id
_entity.type
_entity.pdbx_description
1 polymer ?
#
loop_
_entity_poly.entity_id
_entity_poly.type
_entity_poly.pdbx_seq_one_letter_code
_entity_poly.pdbx_strand_id
1 'polypeptide(L)' 'MNAVLFVISLALFGFGMWLFGVAPGVAGAETIVFIAGILCVTVALMLPINVYGRSDHS' A
#
# COMPACT_ATOMS: atom_id res chain seq x y z
N MET A 1 -12.50 -10.87 11.44
CA MET A 1 -11.34 -10.56 10.56
C MET A 1 -11.76 -10.82 9.12
N ASN A 2 -12.12 -9.79 8.36
CA ASN A 2 -12.44 -9.97 6.95
C ASN A 2 -11.13 -10.30 6.22
N ALA A 3 -10.82 -11.59 6.06
CA ALA A 3 -9.62 -12.08 5.39
C ALA A 3 -9.41 -11.41 4.02
N VAL A 4 -10.51 -11.03 3.36
CA VAL A 4 -10.54 -10.23 2.14
C VAL A 4 -9.80 -8.89 2.28
N LEU A 5 -10.04 -8.11 3.34
CA LEU A 5 -9.37 -6.82 3.56
C LEU A 5 -7.88 -6.97 3.86
N PHE A 6 -7.51 -8.05 4.53
CA PHE A 6 -6.10 -8.39 4.77
C PHE A 6 -5.39 -8.72 3.45
N VAL A 7 -6.00 -9.55 2.60
CA VAL A 7 -5.46 -9.90 1.27
C VAL A 7 -5.36 -8.67 0.36
N ILE A 8 -6.35 -7.77 0.39
CA ILE A 8 -6.30 -6.51 -0.37
C ILE A 8 -5.14 -5.64 0.12
N SER A 9 -4.95 -5.50 1.44
CA SER A 9 -3.84 -4.73 2.00
C SER A 9 -2.49 -5.33 1.64
N LEU A 10 -2.37 -6.66 1.67
CA LEU A 10 -1.16 -7.40 1.26
C LEU A 10 -0.84 -7.17 -0.22
N ALA A 11 -1.84 -7.24 -1.09
CA ALA A 11 -1.66 -7.00 -2.53
C ALA A 11 -1.24 -5.54 -2.82
N LEU A 12 -1.86 -4.58 -2.14
CA LEU A 12 -1.54 -3.16 -2.29
C LEU A 12 -0.12 -2.85 -1.77
N PHE A 13 0.29 -3.48 -0.68
CA PHE A 13 1.66 -3.40 -0.17
C PHE A 13 2.68 -3.97 -1.17
N GLY A 14 2.40 -5.16 -1.71
CA GLY A 14 3.25 -5.78 -2.74
C GLY A 14 3.39 -4.92 -3.99
N PHE A 15 2.31 -4.27 -4.42
CA PHE A 15 2.34 -3.34 -5.55
C PHE A 15 3.18 -2.09 -5.25
N GLY A 16 3.08 -1.52 -4.05
CA GLY A 16 3.94 -0.41 -3.61
C GLY A 16 5.43 -0.78 -3.59
N MET A 17 5.77 -1.97 -3.10
CA MET A 17 7.14 -2.48 -3.12
C MET A 17 7.67 -2.70 -4.55
N TRP A 18 6.81 -3.15 -5.46
CA TRP A 18 7.16 -3.30 -6.88
C TRP A 18 7.43 -1.95 -7.54
N LEU A 19 6.62 -0.92 -7.26
CA LEU A 19 6.84 0.45 -7.74
C LEU A 19 8.20 1.00 -7.31
N PHE A 20 8.64 0.73 -6.07
CA PHE A 20 9.99 1.12 -5.62
C PHE A 20 11.11 0.43 -6.39
N GLY A 21 10.93 -0.85 -6.75
CA GLY A 21 11.90 -1.60 -7.55
C GLY A 21 11.98 -1.12 -9.00
N VAL A 22 10.85 -0.68 -9.58
CA VAL A 22 10.79 -0.20 -10.96
C VAL A 22 11.19 1.27 -11.10
N ALA A 23 11.10 2.06 -10.03
CA ALA A 23 11.41 3.50 -10.00
C ALA A 23 12.73 3.89 -10.69
N PRO A 24 13.90 3.25 -10.42
CA PRO A 24 15.15 3.62 -11.11
C PRO A 24 15.19 3.23 -12.59
N GLY A 25 14.27 2.38 -13.05
CA GLY A 25 14.15 1.98 -14.46
C GLY A 25 13.30 2.93 -15.30
N VAL A 26 12.58 3.87 -14.69
CA VAL A 26 11.68 4.80 -15.40
C VAL A 26 12.35 6.15 -15.59
N ALA A 27 13.23 6.24 -16.59
CA ALA A 27 13.98 7.45 -16.93
C ALA A 27 13.04 8.66 -17.09
N GLY A 28 13.29 9.72 -16.30
CA GLY A 28 12.50 10.96 -16.34
C GLY A 28 11.25 10.99 -15.46
N ALA A 29 10.83 9.86 -14.86
CA ALA A 29 9.70 9.81 -13.92
C ALA A 29 10.03 9.12 -12.59
N GLU A 30 11.32 8.90 -12.31
CA GLU A 30 11.85 8.19 -11.13
C GLU A 30 11.22 8.71 -9.83
N THR A 31 11.17 10.03 -9.64
CA THR A 31 10.59 10.67 -8.45
C THR A 31 9.09 10.44 -8.33
N ILE A 32 8.35 10.46 -9.43
CA ILE A 32 6.90 10.27 -9.44
C ILE A 32 6.57 8.83 -9.08
N VAL A 33 7.28 7.86 -9.68
CA VAL A 33 7.10 6.44 -9.41
C VAL A 33 7.49 6.09 -7.98
N PHE A 34 8.56 6.71 -7.46
CA PHE A 34 8.96 6.59 -6.06
C PHE A 34 7.89 7.11 -5.10
N ILE A 35 7.35 8.32 -5.34
CA ILE A 35 6.27 8.89 -4.51
C ILE A 35 5.00 8.05 -4.60
N ALA A 36 4.65 7.55 -5.78
CA ALA A 36 3.52 6.65 -5.96
C ALA A 36 3.69 5.36 -5.13
N GLY A 37 4.90 4.80 -5.08
CA GLY A 37 5.24 3.67 -4.21
C GLY A 37 5.02 3.98 -2.72
N ILE A 38 5.47 5.15 -2.26
CA ILE A 38 5.26 5.60 -0.86
C ILE A 38 3.77 5.67 -0.55
N LEU A 39 2.99 6.36 -1.38
CA LEU A 39 1.55 6.51 -1.17
C LEU A 39 0.82 5.16 -1.13
N CYS A 40 1.22 4.23 -2.00
CA CYS A 40 0.61 2.92 -2.07
C CYS A 40 0.89 2.09 -0.81
N VAL A 41 2.14 2.10 -0.32
CA VAL A 41 2.50 1.44 0.95
C VAL A 41 1.82 2.11 2.14
N THR A 42 1.75 3.43 2.18
CA THR A 42 1.07 4.17 3.27
C THR A 42 -0.41 3.79 3.34
N VAL A 43 -1.12 3.75 2.21
CA VAL A 43 -2.53 3.35 2.17
C VAL A 43 -2.71 1.89 2.56
N ALA A 44 -1.81 1.00 2.11
CA ALA A 44 -1.84 -0.42 2.47
C ALA A 44 -1.72 -0.65 3.99
N LEU A 45 -0.93 0.17 4.69
CA LEU A 45 -0.79 0.11 6.15
C LEU A 45 -1.94 0.82 6.89
N MET A 46 -2.51 1.87 6.32
CA MET A 46 -3.61 2.61 6.93
C MET A 46 -4.92 1.79 6.96
N LEU A 47 -5.14 0.95 5.94
CA LEU A 47 -6.35 0.14 5.76
C LEU A 47 -6.63 -0.81 6.95
N PRO A 48 -5.68 -1.67 7.41
CA PRO A 48 -5.90 -2.50 8.59
C PRO A 48 -6.01 -1.69 9.88
N ILE A 49 -5.22 -0.62 10.05
CA ILE A 49 -5.20 0.18 11.29
C ILE A 49 -6.56 0.87 11.53
N ASN A 50 -7.14 1.47 10.49
CA ASN A 50 -8.40 2.20 10.62
C ASN A 50 -9.62 1.25 10.72
N VAL A 51 -9.57 0.09 10.07
CA VAL A 51 -10.66 -0.90 10.10
C VAL A 51 -10.65 -1.72 11.40
N TYR A 52 -9.47 -2.03 11.97
CA TYR A 52 -9.39 -2.74 13.25
C TYR A 52 -9.88 -1.87 14.42
N GLY A 53 -9.56 -0.58 14.44
CA GLY A 53 -10.00 0.32 15.52
C GLY A 53 -11.51 0.53 15.62
N ARG A 54 -12.28 0.20 14.57
CA ARG A 54 -13.75 0.33 14.55
C ARG A 54 -14.51 -0.95 14.81
N SER A 55 -13.87 -2.12 14.74
CA SER A 55 -14.55 -3.42 14.91
C SER A 55 -14.77 -3.82 16.37
N ASP A 56 -14.28 -3.02 17.33
CA ASP A 56 -14.42 -3.24 18.78
C ASP A 56 -15.65 -2.53 19.39
N HIS A 57 -16.43 -1.80 18.58
CA HIS A 57 -17.63 -1.08 19.02
C HIS A 57 -18.92 -1.60 18.35
N SER A 58 -19.24 -2.89 18.54
CA SER A 58 -20.60 -3.40 18.34
C SER A 58 -20.96 -4.55 19.26
#